data_AF-A0AAW2KGA6-F1
#
_entry.id   AF-A0AAW2KGA6-F1
#
_cell.length_a   1.000
_cell.length_b   1.000
_cell.length_c   1.000
_cell.angle_alpha   90.00
_cell.angle_beta   90.00
_cell.angle_gamma   90.00
#
_symmetry.space_group_name_H-M   'P 1'
#
loop_
_entity.id
_entity.type
_entity.pdbx_description
1 polymer ?
#
loop_
_entity_poly.entity_id
_entity_poly.type
_entity_poly.pdbx_seq_one_letter_code
_entity_poly.pdbx_strand_id
1 'polypeptide(L)'
;MISEGGRFALGFFGPQGSGSRYVGIWYQEAGNESVVWVAKRKANLREWWVLTIGNDGNLKVMDGNGDVVWSTNVSVRSSKFYCCSHGTGNLVLFGSENLISSLWQSFDHPTDTYLPNMRVYMDVRGEESVSLLGKVLLILHQETILWVLILARHRR
;
A
#
# COMPACT_ATOMS: atom_id res chain seq x y z
N MET A 1 9.25 9.14 -4.47
CA MET A 1 8.14 10.12 -4.46
C MET A 1 7.76 10.37 -3.02
N ILE A 2 7.42 11.61 -2.65
CA ILE A 2 7.05 11.99 -1.28
C ILE A 2 5.61 12.52 -1.30
N SER A 3 4.83 12.19 -0.27
CA SER A 3 3.45 12.64 -0.12
C SER A 3 3.36 14.14 0.15
N GLU A 4 2.19 14.71 -0.09
CA GLU A 4 1.84 16.00 0.51
C GLU A 4 2.02 15.91 2.04
N GLY A 5 2.63 16.94 2.64
CA GLY A 5 2.98 16.97 4.06
C GLY A 5 4.19 16.11 4.49
N GLY A 6 4.85 15.40 3.57
CA GLY A 6 6.13 14.73 3.83
C GLY A 6 6.08 13.50 4.74
N ARG A 7 4.88 13.00 5.06
CA ARG A 7 4.69 11.89 6.02
C ARG A 7 4.94 10.51 5.42
N PHE A 8 4.69 10.35 4.13
CA PHE A 8 4.84 9.08 3.43
C PHE A 8 5.75 9.21 2.22
N ALA A 9 6.53 8.17 1.95
CA ALA A 9 7.31 8.05 0.74
C ALA A 9 6.97 6.75 0.00
N LEU A 10 7.02 6.81 -1.33
CA LEU A 10 6.98 5.67 -2.24
C LEU A 10 8.30 5.56 -2.98
N GLY A 11 8.87 4.36 -3.04
CA GLY A 11 10.09 4.11 -3.77
C GLY A 11 10.60 2.68 -3.63
N PHE A 12 11.86 2.51 -4.03
CA PHE A 12 12.56 1.25 -3.98
C PHE A 12 13.38 1.15 -2.69
N PHE A 13 13.33 0.01 -2.00
CA PHE A 13 14.12 -0.25 -0.81
C PHE A 13 14.56 -1.72 -0.74
N GLY A 14 15.47 -2.04 0.18
CA GLY A 14 15.97 -3.40 0.37
C GLY A 14 16.91 -3.49 1.58
N PRO A 15 16.83 -4.55 2.40
CA PRO A 15 17.77 -4.75 3.50
C PRO A 15 19.20 -4.83 2.95
N GLN A 16 20.13 -4.07 3.54
CA GLN A 16 21.54 -4.13 3.16
C GLN A 16 22.06 -5.57 3.21
N GLY A 17 22.81 -5.97 2.19
CA GLY A 17 23.41 -7.30 2.08
C GLY A 17 22.44 -8.44 1.71
N SER A 18 21.12 -8.23 1.71
CA SER A 18 20.15 -9.30 1.40
C SER A 18 19.95 -9.58 -0.10
N GLY A 19 20.32 -8.63 -0.95
CA GLY A 19 20.04 -8.71 -2.39
C GLY A 19 18.57 -8.67 -2.79
N SER A 20 17.67 -8.45 -1.84
CA SER A 20 16.25 -8.30 -2.10
C SER A 20 15.93 -6.85 -2.35
N ARG A 21 15.11 -6.57 -3.36
CA ARG A 21 14.61 -5.25 -3.68
C ARG A 21 13.09 -5.26 -3.66
N TYR A 22 12.52 -4.18 -3.18
CA TYR A 22 11.09 -4.01 -2.97
C TYR A 22 10.68 -2.66 -3.53
N VAL A 23 9.41 -2.57 -3.94
CA VAL A 23 8.72 -1.29 -4.13
C VAL A 23 7.64 -1.21 -3.09
N GLY A 24 7.57 -0.09 -2.37
CA GLY A 24 6.56 0.07 -1.35
C GLY A 24 6.48 1.47 -0.81
N ILE A 25 5.57 1.62 0.15
CA ILE A 25 5.27 2.87 0.84
C ILE A 25 5.75 2.74 2.28
N TRP A 26 6.36 3.79 2.82
CA TRP A 26 6.79 3.83 4.22
C TRP A 26 6.51 5.18 4.86
N TYR A 27 6.46 5.21 6.19
CA TYR A 27 6.49 6.45 6.96
C TYR A 27 7.86 7.09 6.84
N GLN A 28 7.87 8.36 6.44
CA GLN A 28 9.07 9.18 6.35
C GLN A 28 9.21 10.00 7.63
N GLU A 29 9.53 9.31 8.73
CA GLU A 29 9.86 9.93 10.01
C GLU A 29 11.38 9.86 10.25
N ALA A 30 11.92 10.85 10.97
CA ALA A 30 13.35 10.99 11.19
C ALA A 30 13.94 9.75 11.90
N GLY A 31 14.58 8.87 11.12
CA GLY A 31 15.39 7.76 11.61
C GLY A 31 14.70 6.39 11.66
N ASN A 32 13.44 6.25 11.25
CA ASN A 32 12.79 4.93 11.21
C ASN A 32 11.85 4.79 10.00
N GLU A 33 12.29 4.07 8.97
CA GLU A 33 11.48 3.76 7.79
C GLU A 33 10.55 2.58 8.10
N SER A 34 9.34 2.88 8.56
CA SER A 34 8.32 1.85 8.78
C SER A 34 7.54 1.59 7.49
N VAL A 35 7.76 0.44 6.87
CA VAL A 35 7.06 0.02 5.63
C VAL A 35 5.60 -0.29 5.95
N VAL A 36 4.68 0.27 5.16
CA VAL A 36 3.22 0.16 5.36
C VAL A 36 2.51 -0.53 4.20
N TRP A 37 3.16 -0.64 3.03
CA TRP A 37 2.62 -1.33 1.86
C TRP A 37 3.74 -1.77 0.90
N VAL A 38 3.57 -2.90 0.20
CA VAL A 38 4.56 -3.45 -0.76
C VAL A 38 3.90 -4.04 -2.01
N ALA A 39 4.41 -3.69 -3.20
CA ALA A 39 3.92 -4.12 -4.52
C ALA A 39 4.34 -5.56 -4.91
N LYS A 40 4.32 -6.54 -4.00
CA LYS A 40 4.87 -7.91 -4.17
C LYS A 40 6.41 -8.00 -4.14
N ARG A 41 6.90 -9.11 -3.55
CA ARG A 41 8.31 -9.43 -3.31
C ARG A 41 8.91 -10.23 -4.46
N LYS A 42 10.07 -9.81 -4.99
CA LYS A 42 10.95 -10.64 -5.84
C LYS A 42 12.38 -10.47 -5.35
N ALA A 43 13.13 -11.58 -5.27
CA ALA A 43 14.55 -11.54 -4.93
C ALA A 43 15.33 -11.55 -6.26
N ASN A 44 16.08 -10.49 -6.56
CA ASN A 44 17.19 -10.55 -7.52
C ASN A 44 18.13 -9.34 -7.32
N LEU A 45 19.41 -9.67 -7.23
CA LEU A 45 20.50 -8.84 -6.69
C LEU A 45 20.98 -7.68 -7.57
N ARG A 46 20.61 -7.63 -8.86
CA ARG A 46 21.45 -6.92 -9.85
C ARG A 46 20.74 -6.05 -10.87
N GLU A 47 19.43 -5.90 -10.78
CA GLU A 47 18.69 -5.22 -11.83
C GLU A 47 18.17 -3.86 -11.39
N TRP A 48 18.20 -2.90 -12.33
CA TRP A 48 17.51 -1.62 -12.20
C TRP A 48 16.01 -1.89 -12.33
N TRP A 49 15.23 -1.47 -11.35
CA TRP A 49 13.79 -1.68 -11.36
C TRP A 49 13.10 -0.36 -11.68
N VAL A 50 11.98 -0.44 -12.40
CA VAL A 50 11.22 0.72 -12.85
C VAL A 50 9.78 0.59 -12.38
N LEU A 51 9.26 1.67 -11.78
CA LEU A 51 7.85 1.83 -11.48
C LEU A 51 7.27 2.79 -12.52
N THR A 52 6.37 2.31 -13.37
CA THR A 52 5.82 3.11 -14.47
C THR A 52 4.41 2.66 -14.85
N ILE A 53 3.69 3.51 -15.58
CA ILE A 53 2.47 3.10 -16.29
C ILE A 53 2.90 2.49 -17.63
N GLY A 54 2.54 1.22 -17.86
CA GLY A 54 2.77 0.54 -19.12
C GLY A 54 1.83 1.00 -20.23
N ASN A 55 2.11 0.61 -21.48
CA ASN A 55 1.27 0.96 -22.63
C ASN A 55 -0.16 0.40 -22.56
N ASP A 56 -0.37 -0.63 -21.76
CA ASP A 56 -1.69 -1.19 -21.42
C ASP A 56 -2.42 -0.38 -20.33
N GLY A 57 -1.84 0.73 -19.89
CA GLY A 57 -2.42 1.61 -18.88
C GLY A 57 -2.41 1.00 -17.48
N ASN A 58 -1.57 0.01 -17.19
CA ASN A 58 -1.41 -0.54 -15.85
C ASN A 58 -0.19 0.07 -15.16
N LEU A 59 -0.30 0.38 -13.86
CA LEU A 59 0.88 0.65 -13.03
C LEU A 59 1.64 -0.65 -12.80
N LYS A 60 2.94 -0.65 -13.13
CA LYS A 60 3.80 -1.84 -13.16
C LYS A 60 5.13 -1.61 -12.47
N VAL A 61 5.63 -2.68 -11.85
CA VAL A 61 7.04 -2.81 -11.47
C VAL A 61 7.69 -3.75 -12.47
N MET A 62 8.71 -3.27 -13.17
CA MET A 62 9.50 -4.05 -14.13
C MET A 62 10.94 -4.17 -13.64
N ASP A 63 11.57 -5.32 -13.89
CA ASP A 63 13.00 -5.51 -13.64
C ASP A 63 13.84 -5.02 -14.84
N GLY A 64 15.15 -5.23 -14.78
CA GLY A 64 16.11 -4.68 -15.72
C GLY A 64 16.05 -5.33 -17.09
N ASN A 65 15.47 -6.53 -17.17
CA ASN A 65 15.18 -7.22 -18.43
C ASN A 65 13.86 -6.76 -19.07
N GLY A 66 13.09 -5.91 -18.37
CA GLY A 66 11.76 -5.48 -18.79
C GLY A 66 10.64 -6.46 -18.41
N ASP A 67 10.95 -7.50 -17.60
CA ASP A 67 9.92 -8.43 -17.15
C ASP A 67 9.03 -7.78 -16.10
N VAL A 68 7.72 -8.01 -16.22
CA VAL A 68 6.74 -7.49 -15.26
C VAL A 68 6.78 -8.32 -13.98
N VAL A 69 7.22 -7.71 -12.89
CA VAL A 69 7.27 -8.32 -11.54
C VAL A 69 5.93 -8.19 -10.83
N TRP A 70 5.26 -7.05 -11.02
CA TRP A 70 3.96 -6.75 -10.45
C TRP A 70 3.19 -5.77 -11.34
N SER A 71 1.85 -5.87 -11.30
CA SER A 71 0.92 -5.01 -12.03
C SER A 71 -0.38 -4.87 -11.25
N THR A 72 -1.04 -3.72 -11.42
CA THR A 72 -2.38 -3.43 -10.87
C THR A 72 -3.49 -4.27 -11.49
N ASN A 73 -3.28 -4.79 -12.70
CA ASN A 73 -4.21 -5.62 -13.47
C ASN A 73 -5.61 -4.99 -13.66
N VAL A 74 -5.65 -3.69 -13.89
CA VAL A 74 -6.85 -2.96 -14.30
C VAL A 74 -7.17 -3.24 -15.78
N SER A 75 -8.46 -3.30 -16.10
CA SER A 75 -8.98 -3.50 -17.46
C SER A 75 -9.13 -2.21 -18.26
N VAL A 76 -9.11 -1.06 -17.59
CA VAL A 76 -9.26 0.27 -18.17
C VAL A 76 -7.90 0.96 -18.22
N ARG A 77 -7.61 1.68 -19.31
CA ARG A 77 -6.36 2.42 -19.44
C ARG A 77 -6.27 3.54 -18.41
N SER A 78 -5.15 3.58 -17.68
CA SER A 78 -4.76 4.71 -16.84
C SER A 78 -3.73 5.60 -17.53
N SER A 79 -3.66 6.85 -17.11
CA SER A 79 -2.60 7.79 -17.54
C SER A 79 -1.83 8.39 -16.36
N LYS A 80 -2.35 8.23 -15.13
CA LYS A 80 -1.78 8.87 -13.95
C LYS A 80 -2.00 8.04 -12.69
N PHE A 81 -0.98 8.04 -11.83
CA PHE A 81 -1.09 7.58 -10.46
C PHE A 81 -0.59 8.66 -9.51
N TYR A 82 -1.09 8.64 -8.28
CA TYR A 82 -0.62 9.49 -7.20
C TYR A 82 -0.19 8.61 -6.03
N CYS A 83 1.05 8.78 -5.57
CA CYS A 83 1.41 8.23 -4.27
C CYS A 83 0.76 9.05 -3.19
N CYS A 84 0.26 8.34 -2.20
CA CYS A 84 0.03 8.90 -0.88
C CYS A 84 -0.95 10.06 -0.94
N SER A 85 -2.04 9.84 -1.69
CA SER A 85 -3.07 10.83 -2.01
C SER A 85 -3.56 11.51 -0.74
N HIS A 86 -3.59 12.85 -0.75
CA HIS A 86 -3.96 13.68 0.40
C HIS A 86 -3.17 13.39 1.68
N GLY A 87 -1.91 12.95 1.56
CA GLY A 87 -1.05 12.64 2.70
C GLY A 87 -1.46 11.39 3.48
N THR A 88 -2.27 10.49 2.90
CA THR A 88 -2.82 9.31 3.60
C THR A 88 -1.98 8.04 3.49
N GLY A 89 -0.95 8.03 2.65
CA GLY A 89 -0.20 6.81 2.32
C GLY A 89 -0.91 5.91 1.30
N ASN A 90 -2.08 6.30 0.79
CA ASN A 90 -2.77 5.56 -0.26
C ASN A 90 -2.18 5.84 -1.65
N LEU A 91 -1.64 4.82 -2.32
CA LEU A 91 -1.29 4.86 -3.74
C LEU A 91 -2.53 4.60 -4.60
N VAL A 92 -2.88 5.55 -5.45
CA VAL A 92 -4.13 5.53 -6.24
C VAL A 92 -3.82 5.67 -7.74
N LEU A 93 -4.45 4.82 -8.56
CA LEU A 93 -4.41 4.84 -10.01
C LEU A 93 -5.71 5.41 -10.57
N PHE A 94 -5.64 6.34 -11.52
CA PHE A 94 -6.82 6.97 -12.12
C PHE A 94 -6.91 6.69 -13.63
N GLY A 95 -8.14 6.63 -14.14
CA GLY A 95 -8.39 6.37 -15.56
C GLY A 95 -7.95 7.52 -16.46
N SER A 96 -7.64 7.21 -17.72
CA SER A 96 -7.25 8.23 -18.70
C SER A 96 -8.38 9.20 -19.04
N GLU A 97 -9.62 8.71 -19.06
CA GLU A 97 -10.82 9.46 -19.46
C GLU A 97 -11.61 10.00 -18.26
N ASN A 98 -11.44 9.39 -17.09
CA ASN A 98 -12.16 9.76 -15.87
C ASN A 98 -11.22 9.75 -14.66
N LEU A 99 -10.99 10.93 -14.10
CA LEU A 99 -10.20 11.13 -12.87
C LEU A 99 -11.08 11.20 -11.60
N ILE A 100 -12.41 11.13 -11.74
CA ILE A 100 -13.37 11.18 -10.63
C ILE A 100 -13.37 9.87 -9.86
N SER A 101 -13.22 8.74 -10.56
CA SER A 101 -13.14 7.41 -9.94
C SER A 101 -11.75 6.82 -10.11
N SER A 102 -11.19 6.28 -9.02
CA SER A 102 -9.95 5.53 -9.08
C SER A 102 -10.21 4.16 -9.71
N LEU A 103 -9.27 3.72 -10.55
CA LEU A 103 -9.28 2.37 -11.13
C LEU A 103 -8.70 1.34 -10.16
N TRP A 104 -7.80 1.77 -9.28
CA TRP A 104 -7.12 0.92 -8.32
C TRP A 104 -6.59 1.75 -7.15
N GLN A 105 -6.55 1.18 -5.95
CA GLN A 105 -5.90 1.81 -4.81
C GLN A 105 -5.25 0.78 -3.86
N SER A 106 -4.11 1.13 -3.28
CA SER A 106 -3.37 0.27 -2.35
C SER A 106 -4.16 -0.08 -1.09
N PHE A 107 -5.10 0.77 -0.69
CA PHE A 107 -5.94 0.56 0.49
C PHE A 107 -6.88 -0.63 0.37
N ASP A 108 -7.22 -1.04 -0.85
CA ASP A 108 -8.01 -2.24 -1.11
C ASP A 108 -7.13 -3.51 -1.21
N HIS A 109 -5.81 -3.36 -1.12
CA HIS A 109 -4.82 -4.44 -1.17
C HIS A 109 -3.80 -4.31 -0.02
N PRO A 110 -4.23 -4.45 1.25
CA PRO A 110 -3.35 -4.35 2.40
C PRO A 110 -2.26 -5.42 2.39
N THR A 111 -1.09 -5.12 2.99
CA THR A 111 -0.04 -6.12 3.26
C THR A 111 -0.14 -6.63 4.70
N ASP A 112 0.66 -6.07 5.60
CA ASP A 112 0.79 -6.43 7.01
C ASP A 112 0.41 -5.26 7.94
N THR A 113 0.14 -4.09 7.37
CA THR A 113 -0.20 -2.87 8.09
C THR A 113 -1.50 -2.28 7.56
N TYR A 114 -2.37 -1.85 8.48
CA TYR A 114 -3.56 -1.05 8.16
C TYR A 114 -3.33 0.40 8.58
N LEU A 115 -3.54 1.32 7.65
CA LEU A 115 -3.48 2.77 7.84
C LEU A 115 -4.88 3.33 8.14
N PRO A 116 -4.97 4.54 8.73
CA PRO A 116 -6.25 5.24 8.85
C PRO A 116 -6.97 5.33 7.50
N ASN A 117 -8.29 5.13 7.51
CA ASN A 117 -9.18 5.10 6.35
C ASN A 117 -9.08 3.85 5.45
N MET A 118 -8.27 2.84 5.81
CA MET A 118 -8.37 1.53 5.17
C MET A 118 -9.62 0.79 5.64
N ARG A 119 -10.26 0.07 4.72
CA ARG A 119 -11.37 -0.83 5.04
C ARG A 119 -10.81 -2.17 5.53
N VAL A 120 -11.35 -2.67 6.63
CA VAL A 120 -11.05 -4.01 7.15
C VAL A 120 -12.27 -4.86 6.90
N TYR A 121 -12.13 -5.90 6.09
CA TYR A 121 -13.18 -6.88 5.90
C TYR A 121 -12.98 -7.97 6.95
N MET A 122 -13.96 -8.10 7.85
CA MET A 122 -14.03 -9.27 8.73
C MET A 122 -14.90 -10.30 8.02
N ASP A 123 -14.37 -11.51 7.81
CA ASP A 123 -15.20 -12.66 7.48
C ASP A 123 -15.94 -13.08 8.74
N VAL A 124 -17.02 -12.35 9.03
CA VAL A 124 -17.95 -12.74 10.08
C VAL A 124 -18.89 -13.74 9.41
N ARG A 125 -18.87 -14.99 9.87
CA ARG A 125 -19.86 -16.01 9.48
C ARG A 125 -21.30 -15.68 9.96
N GLY A 126 -21.60 -14.40 10.14
CA GLY A 126 -22.87 -13.79 10.49
C GLY A 126 -22.79 -12.31 10.12
N GLU A 127 -23.68 -11.89 9.23
CA GLU A 127 -23.83 -10.55 8.63
C GLU A 127 -23.41 -9.37 9.51
N GLU A 128 -22.24 -8.76 9.27
CA GLU A 128 -21.99 -7.33 9.50
C GLU A 128 -20.60 -6.93 8.95
N SER A 129 -20.54 -5.83 8.16
CA SER A 129 -19.29 -5.27 7.62
C SER A 129 -18.92 -4.01 8.41
N VAL A 130 -17.69 -3.95 8.95
CA VAL A 130 -17.21 -2.79 9.73
C VAL A 130 -16.14 -2.03 8.95
N SER A 131 -16.40 -0.76 8.61
CA SER A 131 -15.40 0.16 8.05
C SER A 131 -14.71 0.95 9.16
N LEU A 132 -13.38 1.00 9.17
CA LEU A 132 -12.63 1.88 10.07
C LEU A 132 -12.67 3.33 9.54
N LEU A 133 -13.61 4.12 10.05
CA LEU A 133 -13.52 5.58 9.99
C LEU A 133 -12.71 6.06 11.19
N GLY A 134 -11.85 7.04 10.97
CA GLY A 134 -10.74 7.42 11.84
C GLY A 134 -11.04 7.46 13.35
N LYS A 135 -10.05 6.95 14.10
CA LYS A 135 -9.87 6.93 15.56
C LYS A 135 -10.76 5.94 16.34
N VAL A 136 -10.09 4.88 16.79
CA VAL A 136 -10.47 3.93 17.85
C VAL A 136 -11.50 2.88 17.44
N LEU A 137 -11.07 1.62 17.52
CA LEU A 137 -11.89 0.42 17.46
C LEU A 137 -12.63 0.28 18.81
N LEU A 138 -13.95 0.47 18.82
CA LEU A 138 -14.82 0.01 19.90
C LEU A 138 -15.44 -1.32 19.44
N ILE A 139 -14.99 -2.44 20.04
CA ILE A 139 -15.75 -3.69 19.99
C ILE A 139 -16.56 -3.74 21.29
N LEU A 140 -17.88 -3.59 21.19
CA LEU A 140 -18.79 -3.94 22.27
C LEU A 140 -19.03 -5.45 22.21
N HIS A 141 -18.54 -6.17 23.21
CA HIS A 141 -19.05 -7.50 23.54
C HIS A 141 -19.69 -7.40 24.92
N GLN A 142 -20.89 -7.96 25.08
CA GLN A 142 -21.61 -7.98 26.34
C GLN A 142 -20.69 -8.50 27.46
N GLU A 143 -20.74 -7.78 28.58
CA GLU A 143 -20.10 -8.07 29.87
C GLU A 143 -18.56 -7.99 29.86
N THR A 144 -18.04 -6.83 30.27
CA THR A 144 -16.66 -6.48 30.68
C THR A 144 -15.70 -5.90 29.62
N ILE A 145 -15.32 -4.64 29.82
CA ILE A 145 -14.23 -3.93 29.14
C ILE A 145 -12.89 -4.54 29.61
N LEU A 146 -11.95 -4.87 28.71
CA LEU A 146 -10.53 -4.43 28.77
C LEU A 146 -9.66 -5.00 27.62
N TRP A 147 -8.74 -4.14 27.18
CA TRP A 147 -7.59 -4.31 26.26
C TRP A 147 -7.81 -4.10 24.75
N VAL A 148 -7.44 -2.90 24.29
CA VAL A 148 -7.08 -2.63 22.89
C VAL A 148 -5.62 -3.04 22.72
N LEU A 149 -5.37 -4.17 22.04
CA LEU A 149 -4.02 -4.57 21.63
C LEU A 149 -3.90 -4.38 20.11
N ILE A 150 -3.31 -3.26 19.69
CA ILE A 150 -2.80 -3.13 18.33
C ILE A 150 -1.47 -3.89 18.30
N LEU A 151 -1.46 -5.11 17.75
CA LEU A 151 -0.23 -5.84 17.51
C LEU A 151 0.53 -5.21 16.33
N ALA A 152 1.30 -4.14 16.58
CA ALA A 152 2.46 -3.84 15.77
C ALA A 152 3.56 -4.81 16.19
N ARG A 153 3.74 -5.88 15.41
CA ARG A 153 4.73 -6.91 15.70
C ARG A 153 6.14 -6.35 15.45
N HIS A 154 6.77 -5.84 16.51
CA HIS A 154 8.18 -5.47 16.50
C HIS A 154 9.03 -6.72 16.15
N ARG A 155 9.75 -6.70 15.03
CA ARG A 155 10.87 -7.63 14.82
C ARG A 155 12.17 -6.92 15.22
N ARG A 156 12.98 -7.64 15.99
CA ARG A 156 14.40 -7.33 16.24
C ARG A 156 15.22 -7.62 14.99
#